data_AF-A0A1B6CCK8-F1
#
_entry.id   AF-A0A1B6CCK8-F1
#
_cell.length_a   1.000
_cell.length_b   1.000
_cell.length_c   1.000
_cell.angle_alpha   90.00
_cell.angle_beta   90.00
_cell.angle_gamma   90.00
#
_symmetry.space_group_name_H-M   'P 1'
#
loop_
_entity.id
_entity.type
_entity.pdbx_description
1 polymer ?
#
loop_
_entity_poly.entity_id
_entity_poly.type
_entity_poly.pdbx_seq_one_letter_code
_entity_poly.pdbx_strand_id
1 'polypeptide(L)'
;MASVKKKLDEYHLKVLRQLVTLPANKQCFDCNQRGPTYVNVTIGSFVCTTCSGMLRGLTPPHRVKSISMATFTPEEIDFIKARGNEYCHRIWLGLCDNQLPTKDEQQIKDFMIAKYERKRYYVDPAIAATLNGNATNGSSSPLSKPSTPNFQMKTKHLPLLTTTIPNPNSLALNVAPTTQVSHVIEIYFIAYIINLSDYIYVRFVNFISFFYK
;
A
#
# COMPACT_ATOMS: atom_id res chain seq x y z
N MET A 1 38.93 18.45 -11.93
CA MET A 1 37.80 17.94 -11.11
C MET A 1 36.44 18.50 -11.54
N ALA A 2 36.32 19.81 -11.84
CA ALA A 2 35.05 20.42 -12.28
C ALA A 2 34.38 19.74 -13.50
N SER A 3 35.16 19.29 -14.50
CA SER A 3 34.65 18.57 -15.68
C SER A 3 34.01 17.22 -15.34
N VAL A 4 34.55 16.50 -14.34
CA VAL A 4 34.01 15.19 -13.91
C VAL A 4 32.67 15.36 -13.22
N LYS A 5 32.57 16.34 -12.30
CA LYS A 5 31.32 16.68 -11.62
C LYS A 5 30.22 17.04 -12.62
N LYS A 6 30.52 17.90 -13.61
CA LYS A 6 29.57 18.29 -14.65
C LYS A 6 29.05 17.08 -15.45
N LYS A 7 29.93 16.17 -15.86
CA LYS A 7 29.54 14.93 -16.56
C LYS A 7 28.63 14.05 -15.72
N LEU A 8 28.89 13.96 -14.41
CA LEU A 8 28.06 13.20 -13.47
C LEU A 8 26.68 13.83 -13.32
N ASP A 9 26.60 15.15 -13.15
CA ASP A 9 25.34 15.88 -13.03
C ASP A 9 24.49 15.74 -14.32
N GLU A 10 25.11 15.81 -15.49
CA GLU A 10 24.45 15.57 -16.78
C GLU A 10 23.91 14.13 -16.90
N TYR A 11 24.67 13.14 -16.41
CA TYR A 11 24.22 11.75 -16.36
C TYR A 11 23.04 11.56 -15.41
N HIS A 12 23.09 12.12 -14.20
CA HIS A 12 21.99 12.06 -13.23
C HIS A 12 20.71 12.68 -13.80
N LEU A 13 20.82 13.83 -14.47
CA LEU A 13 19.70 14.48 -15.11
C LEU A 13 19.10 13.63 -16.25
N LYS A 14 19.95 12.95 -17.04
CA LYS A 14 19.48 12.01 -18.08
C LYS A 14 18.68 10.85 -17.47
N VAL A 15 19.16 10.27 -16.37
CA VAL A 15 18.44 9.20 -15.65
C VAL A 15 17.10 9.70 -15.14
N LEU A 16 17.04 10.85 -14.48
CA LEU A 16 15.78 11.39 -13.96
C LEU A 16 14.76 11.64 -15.07
N ARG A 17 15.20 12.16 -16.23
CA ARG A 17 14.33 12.32 -17.40
C ARG A 17 13.77 10.99 -17.89
N GLN A 18 14.56 9.92 -17.88
CA GLN A 18 14.08 8.57 -18.22
C GLN A 18 13.06 8.06 -17.19
N LEU A 19 13.28 8.31 -15.90
CA LEU A 19 12.31 7.88 -14.87
C LEU A 19 10.97 8.61 -14.99
N VAL A 20 10.94 9.88 -15.39
CA VAL A 20 9.70 10.65 -15.61
C VAL A 20 8.88 10.09 -16.78
N THR A 21 9.47 9.38 -17.74
CA THR A 21 8.71 8.78 -18.85
C THR A 21 7.95 7.52 -18.44
N LEU A 22 8.25 6.92 -17.28
CA LEU A 22 7.52 5.76 -16.76
C LEU A 22 6.06 6.11 -16.50
N PRO A 23 5.09 5.23 -16.84
CA PRO A 23 3.66 5.56 -16.77
C PRO A 23 3.20 6.12 -15.42
N ALA A 24 3.62 5.50 -14.31
CA ALA A 24 3.27 5.94 -12.95
C ALA A 24 3.88 7.31 -12.58
N ASN A 25 5.02 7.66 -13.17
CA ASN A 25 5.73 8.90 -12.89
C ASN A 25 5.29 10.07 -13.78
N LYS A 26 4.37 9.85 -14.74
CA LYS A 26 3.83 10.94 -15.59
C LYS A 26 2.87 11.86 -14.86
N GLN A 27 2.40 11.47 -13.67
CA GLN A 27 1.46 12.21 -12.86
C GLN A 27 2.07 12.47 -11.47
N CYS A 28 1.73 13.63 -10.89
CA CYS A 28 2.07 13.98 -9.53
C CYS A 28 1.51 12.94 -8.57
N PHE A 29 2.34 12.45 -7.66
CA PHE A 29 1.95 11.41 -6.71
C PHE A 29 0.86 11.82 -5.69
N ASP A 30 0.64 13.12 -5.50
CA ASP A 30 -0.27 13.63 -4.47
C ASP A 30 -1.59 14.20 -5.04
N CYS A 31 -1.54 14.86 -6.21
CA CYS A 31 -2.71 15.51 -6.82
C CYS A 31 -3.02 15.04 -8.25
N ASN A 32 -2.27 14.06 -8.78
CA ASN A 32 -2.40 13.51 -10.13
C ASN A 32 -2.27 14.52 -11.29
N GLN A 33 -1.82 15.75 -11.02
CA GLN A 33 -1.45 16.69 -12.07
C GLN A 33 -0.35 16.10 -12.97
N ARG A 34 -0.53 16.19 -14.28
CA ARG A 34 0.46 15.69 -15.25
C ARG A 34 1.76 16.50 -15.21
N GLY A 35 2.87 15.82 -15.47
CA GLY A 35 4.19 16.45 -15.60
C GLY A 35 4.78 16.90 -14.27
N PRO A 36 5.07 15.97 -13.34
CA PRO A 36 5.79 16.33 -12.11
C PRO A 36 7.17 16.90 -12.43
N THR A 37 7.53 17.96 -11.71
CA THR A 37 8.76 18.74 -11.89
C THR A 37 9.74 18.60 -10.73
N TYR A 38 9.31 17.93 -9.65
CA TYR A 38 10.08 17.71 -8.43
C TYR A 38 10.12 16.23 -8.07
N VAL A 39 11.16 15.85 -7.34
CA VAL A 39 11.28 14.56 -6.66
C VAL A 39 11.23 14.79 -5.16
N ASN A 40 10.36 14.06 -4.47
CA ASN A 40 10.38 13.90 -3.02
C ASN A 40 11.43 12.85 -2.65
N VAL A 41 12.64 13.29 -2.32
CA VAL A 41 13.77 12.41 -2.03
C VAL A 41 13.66 11.72 -0.67
N THR A 42 12.71 12.11 0.18
CA THR A 42 12.42 11.38 1.42
C THR A 42 11.82 10.00 1.13
N ILE A 43 10.95 9.90 0.11
CA ILE A 43 10.25 8.65 -0.20
C ILE A 43 10.51 8.11 -1.61
N GLY A 44 11.09 8.89 -2.51
CA GLY A 44 11.37 8.51 -3.89
C GLY A 44 10.18 8.66 -4.84
N SER A 45 9.30 9.64 -4.62
CA SER A 45 8.14 9.93 -5.48
C SER A 45 8.34 11.19 -6.34
N PHE A 46 7.62 11.28 -7.44
CA PHE A 46 7.59 12.41 -8.38
C PHE A 46 6.33 13.26 -8.13
N VAL A 47 6.52 14.56 -7.92
CA VAL A 47 5.47 15.51 -7.52
C VAL A 47 5.53 16.82 -8.32
N CYS A 48 4.41 17.53 -8.40
CA CYS A 48 4.36 18.85 -9.02
C CYS A 48 4.92 19.93 -8.09
N THR A 49 5.10 21.14 -8.63
CA THR A 49 5.58 22.31 -7.87
C THR A 49 4.73 22.59 -6.63
N THR A 50 3.40 22.60 -6.77
CA THR A 50 2.48 22.91 -5.65
C THR A 50 2.59 21.89 -4.53
N CYS A 51 2.51 20.60 -4.84
CA CYS A 51 2.67 19.54 -3.85
C CYS A 51 4.06 19.54 -3.21
N SER A 52 5.10 19.93 -3.94
CA SER A 52 6.44 20.11 -3.35
C SER A 52 6.47 21.21 -2.28
N GLY A 53 5.64 22.26 -2.39
CA GLY A 53 5.47 23.28 -1.36
C GLY A 53 4.77 22.73 -0.13
N MET A 54 3.63 22.05 -0.32
CA MET A 54 2.88 21.44 0.78
C MET A 54 3.70 20.40 1.55
N LEU A 55 4.50 19.58 0.84
CA LEU A 55 5.40 18.57 1.43
C LEU A 55 6.43 19.17 2.40
N ARG A 56 6.89 20.41 2.15
CA ARG A 56 7.82 21.12 3.05
C ARG A 56 7.13 21.64 4.31
N GLY A 57 5.81 21.84 4.26
CA GLY A 57 5.01 22.31 5.39
C GLY A 57 4.50 21.19 6.30
N LEU A 58 4.75 19.93 5.95
CA LEU A 58 4.42 18.78 6.80
C LEU A 58 5.41 18.67 7.98
N THR A 59 5.01 17.92 9.01
CA THR A 59 5.83 17.66 10.20
C THR A 59 6.01 16.15 10.40
N PRO A 60 7.22 15.59 10.16
CA PRO A 60 8.45 16.26 9.72
C PRO A 60 8.40 16.68 8.24
N PRO A 61 9.15 17.73 7.84
CA PRO A 61 9.15 18.22 6.48
C PRO A 61 9.83 17.25 5.53
N HIS A 62 9.20 17.00 4.38
CA HIS A 62 9.80 16.16 3.34
C HIS A 62 10.87 16.93 2.56
N ARG A 63 11.95 16.24 2.20
CA ARG A 63 13.00 16.78 1.33
C ARG A 63 12.54 16.65 -0.12
N VAL A 64 12.46 17.77 -0.82
CA VAL A 64 12.06 17.83 -2.24
C VAL A 64 13.13 18.56 -3.07
N LYS A 65 13.40 18.05 -4.28
CA LYS A 65 14.40 18.59 -5.21
C LYS A 65 13.81 18.78 -6.60
N SER A 66 14.12 19.90 -7.26
CA SER A 66 13.71 20.15 -8.65
C SER A 66 14.45 19.20 -9.58
N ILE A 67 13.74 18.57 -10.52
CA ILE A 67 14.32 17.62 -11.48
C ILE A 67 15.35 18.31 -12.37
N SER A 68 15.10 19.54 -12.81
CA SER A 68 15.94 20.25 -13.77
C SER A 68 17.00 21.16 -13.14
N MET A 69 16.81 21.59 -11.89
CA MET A 69 17.64 22.63 -11.27
C MET A 69 18.49 22.15 -10.09
N ALA A 70 18.17 21.00 -9.48
CA ALA A 70 18.88 20.53 -8.30
C ALA A 70 20.01 19.56 -8.66
N THR A 71 21.05 19.53 -7.83
CA THR A 71 22.08 18.49 -7.86
C THR A 71 21.62 17.29 -7.01
N PHE A 72 21.75 16.09 -7.59
CA PHE A 72 21.45 14.83 -6.95
C PHE A 72 22.73 14.05 -6.69
N THR A 73 22.83 13.41 -5.53
CA THR A 73 23.94 12.49 -5.26
C THR A 73 23.68 11.15 -5.94
N PRO A 74 24.73 10.33 -6.19
CA PRO A 74 24.54 8.99 -6.75
C PRO A 74 23.58 8.12 -5.92
N GLU A 75 23.66 8.21 -4.59
CA GLU A 75 22.80 7.46 -3.67
C GLU A 75 21.34 7.89 -3.78
N GLU A 76 21.08 9.19 -3.93
CA GLU A 76 19.73 9.68 -4.19
C GLU A 76 19.20 9.17 -5.53
N ILE A 77 20.03 9.13 -6.59
CA ILE A 77 19.62 8.60 -7.89
C ILE A 77 19.27 7.12 -7.80
N ASP A 78 20.09 6.31 -7.15
CA ASP A 78 19.83 4.88 -7.02
C ASP A 78 18.62 4.60 -6.14
N PHE A 79 18.42 5.40 -5.09
CA PHE A 79 17.20 5.36 -4.28
C PHE A 79 15.93 5.69 -5.09
N ILE A 80 15.98 6.71 -5.95
CA ILE A 80 14.83 7.08 -6.80
C ILE A 80 14.57 6.00 -7.86
N LYS A 81 15.62 5.42 -8.47
CA LYS A 81 15.49 4.30 -9.42
C LYS A 81 14.84 3.07 -8.80
N ALA A 82 15.21 2.73 -7.56
CA ALA A 82 14.65 1.59 -6.84
C ALA A 82 13.19 1.80 -6.42
N ARG A 83 12.68 3.04 -6.50
CA ARG A 83 11.33 3.42 -6.12
C ARG A 83 10.56 3.99 -7.31
N GLY A 84 10.12 5.25 -7.23
CA GLY A 84 9.15 5.84 -8.15
C GLY A 84 7.71 5.69 -7.65
N ASN A 85 6.79 6.33 -8.37
CA ASN A 85 5.41 6.46 -7.93
C ASN A 85 4.68 5.12 -7.85
N GLU A 86 5.01 4.15 -8.70
CA GLU A 86 4.42 2.81 -8.63
C GLU A 86 4.74 2.12 -7.29
N TYR A 87 6.02 2.13 -6.90
CA TYR A 87 6.43 1.63 -5.59
C TYR A 87 5.76 2.44 -4.47
N CYS A 88 5.82 3.78 -4.54
CA CYS A 88 5.24 4.63 -3.52
C CYS A 88 3.73 4.44 -3.39
N HIS A 89 3.02 4.13 -4.47
CA HIS A 89 1.58 3.87 -4.44
C HIS A 89 1.27 2.64 -3.57
N ARG A 90 1.99 1.53 -3.78
CA ARG A 90 1.80 0.31 -2.97
C ARG A 90 2.05 0.54 -1.48
N ILE A 91 2.99 1.42 -1.15
CA ILE A 91 3.39 1.68 0.25
C ILE A 91 2.52 2.74 0.91
N TRP A 92 2.27 3.87 0.25
CA TRP A 92 1.63 5.04 0.88
C TRP A 92 0.15 5.18 0.55
N LEU A 93 -0.36 4.36 -0.36
CA LEU A 93 -1.77 4.33 -0.79
C LEU A 93 -2.29 2.88 -0.83
N GLY A 94 -1.59 1.92 -0.20
CA GLY A 94 -1.93 0.50 -0.29
C GLY A 94 -3.30 0.13 0.29
N LEU A 95 -3.81 0.95 1.22
CA LEU A 95 -5.15 0.81 1.83
C LEU A 95 -6.13 1.90 1.38
N CYS A 96 -5.81 2.64 0.31
CA CYS A 96 -6.63 3.74 -0.14
C CYS A 96 -7.68 3.23 -1.14
N ASP A 97 -8.96 3.55 -0.92
CA ASP A 97 -10.09 3.15 -1.79
C ASP A 97 -10.19 3.99 -3.09
N ASN A 98 -9.05 4.44 -3.64
CA ASN A 98 -8.95 5.30 -4.82
C ASN A 98 -9.66 6.66 -4.73
N GLN A 99 -10.03 7.13 -3.54
CA GLN A 99 -10.47 8.51 -3.34
C GLN A 99 -9.28 9.46 -3.39
N LEU A 100 -9.04 10.01 -4.57
CA LEU A 100 -8.08 11.09 -4.76
C LEU A 100 -8.68 12.41 -4.29
N PRO A 101 -7.88 13.30 -3.68
CA PRO A 101 -8.36 14.62 -3.31
C PRO A 101 -8.82 15.38 -4.56
N THR A 102 -9.79 16.28 -4.40
CA THR A 102 -10.19 17.20 -5.46
C THR A 102 -9.04 18.17 -5.80
N LYS A 103 -9.26 19.07 -6.77
CA LYS A 103 -8.28 20.11 -7.11
C LYS A 103 -8.16 21.23 -6.07
N ASP A 104 -8.95 21.19 -5.01
CA ASP A 104 -8.89 22.17 -3.93
C ASP A 104 -7.61 21.98 -3.08
N GLU A 105 -6.85 23.07 -2.88
CA GLU A 105 -5.56 23.02 -2.20
C GLU A 105 -5.67 22.57 -0.74
N GLN A 106 -6.72 23.00 -0.04
CA GLN A 106 -6.93 22.64 1.36
C GLN A 106 -7.24 21.14 1.48
N GLN A 107 -8.09 20.59 0.61
CA GLN A 107 -8.35 19.15 0.58
C GLN A 107 -7.11 18.32 0.24
N ILE A 108 -6.26 18.79 -0.70
CA ILE A 108 -4.99 18.12 -1.00
C ILE A 108 -4.08 18.15 0.23
N LYS A 109 -3.98 19.29 0.92
CA LYS A 109 -3.16 19.41 2.14
C LYS A 109 -3.65 18.47 3.25
N ASP A 110 -4.95 18.42 3.51
CA ASP A 110 -5.54 17.54 4.52
C ASP A 110 -5.33 16.06 4.17
N PHE A 111 -5.44 15.72 2.89
CA PHE A 111 -5.08 14.39 2.38
C PHE A 111 -3.60 14.06 2.61
N MET A 112 -2.69 15.00 2.32
CA MET A 112 -1.25 14.80 2.53
C MET A 112 -0.89 14.61 4.02
N ILE A 113 -1.55 15.34 4.92
CA ILE A 113 -1.39 15.14 6.38
C ILE A 113 -1.86 13.73 6.77
N ALA A 114 -3.03 13.30 6.27
CA ALA A 114 -3.53 11.95 6.53
C ALA A 114 -2.60 10.85 5.98
N LYS A 115 -2.05 11.07 4.78
CA LYS A 115 -1.17 10.15 4.06
C LYS A 115 0.20 10.02 4.73
N TYR A 116 0.86 11.13 5.06
CA TYR A 116 2.27 11.14 5.47
C TYR A 116 2.46 11.23 6.99
N GLU A 117 1.73 12.12 7.67
CA GLU A 117 1.88 12.34 9.11
C GLU A 117 1.12 11.27 9.91
N ARG A 118 -0.15 11.06 9.54
CA ARG A 118 -1.02 10.08 10.22
C ARG A 118 -0.84 8.66 9.68
N LYS A 119 -0.12 8.49 8.57
CA LYS A 119 0.14 7.21 7.91
C LYS A 119 -1.13 6.38 7.66
N ARG A 120 -2.26 7.05 7.39
CA ARG A 120 -3.60 6.43 7.32
C ARG A 120 -3.69 5.30 6.30
N TYR A 121 -2.95 5.40 5.20
CA TYR A 121 -2.96 4.44 4.09
C TYR A 121 -1.62 3.71 3.93
N TYR A 122 -0.73 3.85 4.92
CA TYR A 122 0.61 3.28 4.85
C TYR A 122 0.57 1.77 5.07
N VAL A 123 1.29 1.04 4.22
CA VAL A 123 1.54 -0.39 4.33
C VAL A 123 3.04 -0.60 4.43
N ASP A 124 3.47 -1.43 5.39
CA ASP A 124 4.87 -1.78 5.52
C ASP A 124 5.39 -2.46 4.23
N PRO A 125 6.56 -2.10 3.70
CA PRO A 125 7.10 -2.70 2.48
C PRO A 125 7.19 -4.22 2.48
N ALA A 126 7.45 -4.86 3.63
CA ALA A 126 7.49 -6.31 3.73
C ALA A 126 6.10 -6.93 3.49
N ILE A 127 5.04 -6.26 3.98
CA ILE A 127 3.65 -6.68 3.79
C ILE A 127 3.18 -6.36 2.37
N ALA A 128 3.52 -5.18 1.84
CA ALA A 128 3.12 -4.78 0.49
C ALA A 128 3.69 -5.71 -0.61
N ALA A 129 4.83 -6.37 -0.34
CA ALA A 129 5.40 -7.36 -1.26
C ALA A 129 4.58 -8.66 -1.31
N THR A 130 4.01 -9.11 -0.19
CA THR A 130 3.26 -10.37 -0.12
C THR A 130 1.86 -10.26 -0.73
N LEU A 131 1.21 -9.10 -0.58
CA LEU A 131 -0.14 -8.86 -1.14
C LEU A 131 -0.18 -8.90 -2.67
N ASN A 132 0.91 -8.53 -3.34
CA ASN A 132 0.98 -8.50 -4.81
C ASN A 132 1.34 -9.87 -5.43
N GLY A 133 1.83 -10.82 -4.62
CA GLY A 133 2.26 -12.16 -5.07
C GLY A 133 1.12 -13.16 -5.32
N ASN A 134 -0.12 -12.83 -4.92
CA ASN A 134 -1.27 -13.74 -5.07
C ASN A 134 -2.11 -13.50 -6.35
N ALA A 135 -1.67 -12.65 -7.27
CA ALA A 135 -2.41 -12.31 -8.49
C ALA A 135 -1.90 -13.01 -9.78
N THR A 136 -1.06 -14.03 -9.67
CA THR A 136 -0.69 -14.89 -10.82
C THR A 136 -0.51 -16.34 -10.41
N ASN A 137 -1.27 -17.21 -11.09
CA ASN A 137 -1.16 -18.67 -11.21
C ASN A 137 -2.20 -19.49 -10.43
N GLY A 138 -3.30 -19.79 -11.12
CA GLY A 138 -3.99 -21.06 -10.92
C GLY A 138 -3.12 -22.24 -11.36
N SER A 139 -3.30 -23.36 -10.64
CA SER A 139 -2.98 -24.75 -11.01
C SER A 139 -1.53 -25.22 -10.88
N SER A 140 -1.17 -25.77 -9.71
CA SER A 140 -0.89 -27.21 -9.56
C SER A 140 -0.46 -27.54 -8.11
N SER A 141 -0.87 -28.73 -7.69
CA SER A 141 -0.89 -29.34 -6.35
C SER A 141 0.43 -29.31 -5.57
N PRO A 142 0.39 -29.61 -4.26
CA PRO A 142 1.02 -30.87 -3.85
C PRO A 142 0.18 -31.72 -2.89
N LEU A 143 0.18 -33.01 -3.22
CA LEU A 143 -0.26 -34.14 -2.43
C LEU A 143 0.84 -34.51 -1.42
N SER A 144 0.49 -34.67 -0.13
CA SER A 144 1.05 -35.73 0.73
C SER A 144 0.41 -35.71 2.14
N LYS A 145 -0.36 -36.75 2.45
CA LYS A 145 -0.71 -37.17 3.83
C LYS A 145 0.32 -38.20 4.30
N PRO A 146 0.58 -38.26 5.61
CA PRO A 146 0.35 -39.50 6.39
C PRO A 146 -0.23 -39.15 7.78
N SER A 147 -0.82 -39.97 8.64
CA SER A 147 -1.32 -41.35 8.72
C SER A 147 -1.76 -41.53 10.19
N THR A 148 -2.96 -42.06 10.48
CA THR A 148 -3.28 -42.64 11.80
C THR A 148 -4.23 -43.83 11.67
N PRO A 149 -4.05 -44.93 12.43
CA PRO A 149 -4.76 -46.18 12.21
C PRO A 149 -6.06 -46.30 13.03
N ASN A 150 -7.10 -46.73 12.34
CA ASN A 150 -8.00 -47.88 12.61
C ASN A 150 -8.55 -48.08 14.04
N PHE A 151 -9.88 -48.05 14.20
CA PHE A 151 -10.62 -49.11 14.90
C PHE A 151 -12.11 -49.12 14.47
N GLN A 152 -12.61 -50.32 14.16
CA GLN A 152 -13.90 -50.67 13.57
C GLN A 152 -15.04 -50.78 14.59
N MET A 153 -16.30 -50.69 14.13
CA MET A 153 -17.34 -51.75 14.26
C MET A 153 -18.64 -51.31 13.51
N LYS A 154 -19.04 -52.03 12.44
CA LYS A 154 -20.18 -52.98 12.34
C LYS A 154 -21.57 -52.32 12.49
N THR A 155 -22.64 -52.55 11.71
CA THR A 155 -23.01 -53.53 10.65
C THR A 155 -24.42 -53.20 10.12
N LYS A 156 -24.69 -53.49 8.82
CA LYS A 156 -25.99 -53.92 8.18
C LYS A 156 -27.17 -52.90 8.20
N HIS A 157 -28.04 -52.71 7.20
CA HIS A 157 -28.62 -53.55 6.16
C HIS A 157 -29.24 -52.65 5.04
N LEU A 158 -29.47 -53.20 3.83
CA LEU A 158 -29.99 -52.62 2.57
C LEU A 158 -31.51 -52.96 2.38
N PRO A 159 -32.25 -52.62 1.28
CA PRO A 159 -32.54 -51.40 0.47
C PRO A 159 -34.03 -50.97 0.53
N LEU A 160 -34.47 -49.87 -0.14
CA LEU A 160 -35.48 -49.93 -1.26
C LEU A 160 -35.78 -48.54 -1.87
N LEU A 161 -36.02 -48.56 -3.18
CA LEU A 161 -36.36 -47.47 -4.11
C LEU A 161 -37.68 -46.73 -3.79
N THR A 162 -37.88 -45.52 -4.32
CA THR A 162 -38.90 -45.22 -5.36
C THR A 162 -38.94 -43.73 -5.74
N THR A 163 -38.96 -43.51 -7.05
CA THR A 163 -39.12 -42.29 -7.85
C THR A 163 -40.50 -41.64 -7.70
N THR A 164 -40.57 -40.30 -7.62
CA THR A 164 -41.67 -39.52 -8.25
C THR A 164 -41.30 -38.04 -8.44
N ILE A 165 -41.48 -37.54 -9.67
CA ILE A 165 -41.52 -36.13 -10.11
C ILE A 165 -42.95 -35.91 -10.67
N PRO A 166 -43.68 -34.83 -10.31
CA PRO A 166 -43.88 -33.69 -11.25
C PRO A 166 -43.97 -32.31 -10.55
N ASN A 167 -43.22 -31.31 -11.01
CA ASN A 167 -43.63 -30.15 -11.85
C ASN A 167 -44.30 -28.99 -11.07
N PRO A 168 -44.40 -27.76 -11.62
CA PRO A 168 -43.73 -26.56 -11.12
C PRO A 168 -44.74 -25.57 -10.51
N ASN A 169 -44.23 -24.42 -10.05
CA ASN A 169 -44.95 -23.23 -9.57
C ASN A 169 -44.91 -23.04 -8.04
N SER A 170 -43.87 -22.37 -7.58
CA SER A 170 -44.01 -21.40 -6.50
C SER A 170 -42.93 -20.32 -6.62
N LEU A 171 -43.38 -19.10 -6.89
CA LEU A 171 -42.63 -17.86 -6.72
C LEU A 171 -42.14 -17.75 -5.28
N ALA A 172 -40.83 -17.60 -5.07
CA ALA A 172 -40.29 -17.11 -3.80
C ALA A 172 -39.01 -16.30 -4.08
N LEU A 173 -39.08 -15.01 -3.72
CA LEU A 173 -37.93 -14.14 -3.56
C LEU A 173 -36.94 -14.75 -2.57
N ASN A 174 -35.66 -14.85 -2.94
CA ASN A 174 -34.58 -15.02 -1.98
C ASN A 174 -33.47 -14.01 -2.28
N VAL A 175 -33.53 -12.89 -1.57
CA VAL A 175 -32.42 -11.97 -1.34
C VAL A 175 -31.53 -12.63 -0.28
N ALA A 176 -30.28 -12.95 -0.63
CA ALA A 176 -29.30 -13.46 0.32
C ALA A 176 -28.81 -12.31 1.24
N PRO A 177 -28.63 -12.54 2.55
CA PRO A 177 -28.21 -11.50 3.48
C PRO A 177 -26.69 -11.26 3.41
N THR A 178 -26.33 -10.00 3.21
CA THR A 178 -24.98 -9.44 3.29
C THR A 178 -24.56 -9.35 4.76
N THR A 179 -23.86 -10.35 5.29
CA THR A 179 -23.37 -10.33 6.69
C THR A 179 -21.89 -10.64 6.89
N GLN A 180 -21.09 -10.79 5.82
CA GLN A 180 -19.65 -11.09 5.96
C GLN A 180 -18.69 -9.89 5.95
N VAL A 181 -19.15 -8.65 5.68
CA VAL A 181 -18.24 -7.48 5.60
C VAL A 181 -18.01 -6.83 6.97
N SER A 182 -18.97 -6.90 7.89
CA SER A 182 -18.90 -6.21 9.19
C SER A 182 -17.89 -6.82 10.16
N HIS A 183 -17.73 -8.15 10.14
CA HIS A 183 -16.84 -8.85 11.08
C HIS A 183 -15.35 -8.62 10.80
N VAL A 184 -14.98 -8.40 9.53
CA VAL A 184 -13.57 -8.15 9.17
C VAL A 184 -13.15 -6.75 9.63
N ILE A 185 -14.03 -5.75 9.49
CA ILE A 185 -13.79 -4.37 9.92
C ILE A 185 -13.58 -4.29 11.43
N GLU A 186 -14.37 -5.01 12.23
CA GLU A 186 -14.19 -5.03 13.69
C GLU A 186 -12.85 -5.65 14.11
N ILE A 187 -12.39 -6.72 13.44
CA ILE A 187 -11.09 -7.34 13.75
C ILE A 187 -9.94 -6.37 13.44
N TYR A 188 -9.99 -5.64 12.31
CA TYR A 188 -8.98 -4.62 12.00
C TYR A 188 -9.03 -3.42 12.95
N PHE A 189 -10.23 -3.03 13.41
CA PHE A 189 -10.38 -1.96 14.39
C PHE A 189 -9.84 -2.36 15.77
N ILE A 190 -10.09 -3.59 16.23
CA ILE A 190 -9.55 -4.13 17.48
C ILE A 190 -8.02 -4.27 17.38
N ALA A 191 -7.49 -4.80 16.27
CA ALA A 191 -6.04 -4.89 16.05
C ALA A 191 -5.35 -3.51 15.98
N TYR A 192 -6.05 -2.48 15.47
CA TYR A 192 -5.59 -1.10 15.48
C TYR A 192 -5.58 -0.50 16.89
N ILE A 193 -6.62 -0.73 17.70
CA ILE A 193 -6.67 -0.27 19.10
C ILE A 193 -5.58 -0.95 19.96
N ILE A 194 -5.33 -2.24 19.77
CA ILE A 194 -4.24 -2.97 20.47
C ILE A 194 -2.87 -2.39 20.05
N ASN A 195 -2.61 -2.19 18.75
CA ASN A 195 -1.37 -1.56 18.30
C ASN A 195 -1.22 -0.10 18.77
N LEU A 196 -2.31 0.67 18.87
CA LEU A 196 -2.26 2.03 19.39
C LEU A 196 -1.92 2.05 20.89
N SER A 197 -2.43 1.08 21.66
CA SER A 197 -2.15 0.96 23.08
C SER A 197 -0.73 0.47 23.35
N ASP A 198 -0.21 -0.48 22.57
CA ASP A 198 1.21 -0.88 22.63
C ASP A 198 2.15 0.26 22.19
N TYR A 199 1.80 1.04 21.16
CA TYR A 199 2.59 2.18 20.71
C TYR A 199 2.61 3.32 21.75
N ILE A 200 1.47 3.60 22.39
CA ILE A 200 1.40 4.59 23.48
C ILE A 200 2.15 4.09 24.71
N TYR A 201 2.06 2.81 25.07
CA TYR A 201 2.78 2.22 26.20
C TYR A 201 4.30 2.25 25.98
N VAL A 202 4.79 1.81 24.82
CA VAL A 202 6.22 1.85 24.48
C VAL A 202 6.73 3.29 24.44
N ARG A 203 5.93 4.26 23.98
CA ARG A 203 6.35 5.67 24.00
C ARG A 203 6.29 6.31 25.38
N PHE A 204 5.36 5.90 26.25
CA PHE A 204 5.27 6.34 27.64
C PHE A 204 6.41 5.77 28.49
N VAL A 205 6.76 4.49 28.32
CA VAL A 205 7.91 3.86 29.00
C VAL A 205 9.24 4.47 28.54
N ASN A 206 9.42 4.73 27.23
CA ASN A 206 10.61 5.43 26.73
C ASN A 206 10.67 6.90 27.17
N PHE A 207 9.52 7.57 27.34
CA PHE A 207 9.46 8.92 27.87
C PHE A 207 9.84 8.96 29.36
N ILE A 208 9.31 8.06 30.19
CA ILE A 208 9.71 7.98 31.61
C ILE A 208 11.20 7.60 31.76
N SER A 209 11.72 6.69 30.92
CA SER A 209 13.13 6.31 30.94
C SER A 209 14.10 7.43 30.51
N PHE A 210 13.60 8.48 29.84
CA PHE A 210 14.38 9.67 29.49
C PHE A 210 14.45 10.71 30.63
N PHE A 211 13.51 10.70 31.57
CA PHE A 211 13.50 11.62 32.72
C PHE A 211 14.17 11.08 33.99
N TYR A 212 14.47 9.77 34.05
CA TYR A 212 15.11 9.11 35.19
C TYR A 212 16.59 8.73 34.95
N LYS A 213 17.28 9.44 34.06
CA LYS A 213 18.71 9.31 33.78
C LYS A 213 19.36 10.68 33.75
#